data_AF-A0A7J6VSJ8-F1
#
_entry.id   AF-A0A7J6VSJ8-F1
#
_cell.length_a   1.000
_cell.length_b   1.000
_cell.length_c   1.000
_cell.angle_alpha   90.00
_cell.angle_beta   90.00
_cell.angle_gamma   90.00
#
_symmetry.space_group_name_H-M   'P 1'
#
loop_
_entity.id
_entity.type
_entity.pdbx_description
1 polymer ?
#
loop_
_entity_poly.entity_id
_entity_poly.type
_entity_poly.pdbx_seq_one_letter_code
_entity_poly.pdbx_strand_id
1 'polypeptide(L)'
;MNGVLDHNSPHNFLLNWPKLNARGLTKASWNILPYAVLWVLWCERNDIIFNNVTFSIDNVIRTVKCTIWGWIDIVGKAVDVKKDHTCNDLLLSWESIVRDFW
;
A
#
# COMPACT_ATOMS: atom_id res chain seq x y z
N MET A 1 31.43 -5.31 12.59
CA MET A 1 30.35 -6.16 13.15
C MET A 1 29.31 -6.32 12.06
N ASN A 2 29.26 -7.50 11.44
CA ASN A 2 28.38 -7.78 10.32
C ASN A 2 26.96 -7.97 10.86
N GLY A 3 26.18 -6.89 10.86
CA GLY A 3 24.77 -6.92 11.23
C GLY A 3 23.99 -7.70 10.18
N VAL A 4 23.64 -8.94 10.49
CA VAL A 4 22.64 -9.68 9.75
C VAL A 4 21.38 -8.81 9.75
N LEU A 5 20.98 -8.34 8.56
CA LEU A 5 19.73 -7.60 8.41
C LEU A 5 18.60 -8.53 8.87
N ASP A 6 18.04 -8.28 10.05
CA ASP A 6 16.84 -8.99 10.48
C ASP A 6 15.71 -8.58 9.53
N HIS A 7 15.44 -9.47 8.57
CA HIS A 7 14.38 -9.31 7.58
C HIS A 7 12.98 -9.27 8.22
N ASN A 8 12.86 -9.57 9.52
CA ASN A 8 11.58 -9.61 10.25
C ASN A 8 11.21 -8.30 10.95
N SER A 9 12.05 -7.26 10.88
CA SER A 9 11.72 -5.96 11.48
C SER A 9 10.94 -5.07 10.49
N PRO A 10 9.75 -4.55 10.85
CA PRO A 10 9.01 -3.58 10.03
C PRO A 10 9.86 -2.36 9.63
N HIS A 11 10.78 -1.95 10.50
CA HIS A 11 11.72 -0.86 10.22
C HIS A 11 12.67 -1.19 9.06
N ASN A 12 13.26 -2.39 9.06
CA ASN A 12 14.13 -2.84 7.98
C ASN A 12 13.36 -3.05 6.68
N PHE A 13 12.12 -3.54 6.76
CA PHE A 13 11.24 -3.64 5.60
C PHE A 13 10.97 -2.28 4.94
N LEU A 14 10.66 -1.25 5.74
CA LEU A 14 10.42 0.10 5.22
C LEU A 14 11.69 0.75 4.66
N LEU A 15 12.83 0.60 5.33
CA LEU A 15 14.10 1.16 4.86
C LEU A 15 14.57 0.53 3.54
N ASN A 16 14.36 -0.77 3.38
CA ASN A 16 14.77 -1.52 2.19
C ASN A 16 13.67 -1.67 1.15
N TRP A 17 12.55 -0.93 1.29
CA TRP A 17 11.47 -0.97 0.32
C TRP A 17 12.01 -0.57 -1.06
N PRO A 18 11.87 -1.45 -2.07
CA PRO A 18 12.50 -1.23 -3.37
C PRO A 18 11.99 0.05 -4.02
N LYS A 19 12.90 0.77 -4.67
CA LYS A 19 12.51 1.93 -5.48
C LYS A 19 12.00 1.45 -6.83
N LEU A 20 10.81 1.91 -7.21
CA LEU A 20 10.24 1.62 -8.51
C LEU A 20 10.58 2.74 -9.50
N ASN A 21 11.14 2.37 -10.66
CA ASN A 21 11.35 3.30 -11.78
C ASN A 21 10.05 3.49 -12.57
N ALA A 22 9.03 4.02 -11.91
CA ALA A 22 7.72 4.33 -12.50
C ALA A 22 7.46 5.85 -12.49
N ARG A 23 6.34 6.27 -13.06
CA ARG A 23 5.86 7.66 -13.02
C ARG A 23 4.40 7.70 -12.58
N GLY A 24 3.90 8.90 -12.29
CA GLY A 24 2.49 9.14 -11.98
C GLY A 24 1.97 8.26 -10.84
N LEU A 25 0.79 7.68 -11.06
CA LEU A 25 0.03 6.93 -10.07
C LEU A 25 0.75 5.67 -9.58
N THR A 26 1.44 4.97 -10.48
CA THR A 26 2.17 3.73 -10.16
C THR A 26 3.28 4.00 -9.15
N LYS A 27 4.09 5.05 -9.37
CA LYS A 27 5.16 5.42 -8.43
C LYS A 27 4.60 5.91 -7.10
N ALA A 28 3.53 6.70 -7.13
CA ALA A 28 2.89 7.20 -5.91
C ALA A 28 2.32 6.04 -5.07
N SER A 29 1.59 5.14 -5.71
CA SER A 29 1.03 3.93 -5.09
C SER A 29 2.13 3.05 -4.50
N TRP A 30 3.20 2.81 -5.26
CA TRP A 30 4.32 1.97 -4.79
C TRP A 30 5.02 2.53 -3.56
N ASN A 31 5.23 3.85 -3.50
CA ASN A 31 5.90 4.48 -2.37
C ASN A 31 5.05 4.44 -1.09
N ILE A 32 3.72 4.42 -1.23
CA ILE A 32 2.78 4.44 -0.10
C ILE A 32 2.38 3.02 0.33
N LEU A 33 2.41 2.05 -0.58
CA LEU A 33 2.01 0.66 -0.36
C LEU A 33 2.47 0.07 0.99
N PRO A 34 3.76 0.10 1.37
CA PRO A 34 4.19 -0.56 2.60
C PRO A 34 3.62 0.11 3.86
N TYR A 35 3.42 1.43 3.84
CA TYR A 35 2.80 2.17 4.94
C TYR A 35 1.30 1.87 5.05
N ALA A 36 0.60 1.81 3.91
CA ALA A 36 -0.82 1.46 3.88
C ALA A 36 -1.07 0.03 4.37
N VAL A 37 -0.21 -0.94 4.00
CA VAL A 37 -0.29 -2.32 4.49
C VAL A 37 -0.12 -2.37 6.01
N LEU A 38 0.92 -1.75 6.56
CA LEU A 38 1.16 -1.74 8.00
C LEU A 38 0.02 -1.07 8.78
N TRP A 39 -0.49 0.05 8.27
CA TRP A 39 -1.62 0.76 8.86
C TRP A 39 -2.89 -0.08 8.89
N VAL A 40 -3.26 -0.68 7.76
CA VAL A 40 -4.49 -1.50 7.67
C VAL A 40 -4.38 -2.74 8.55
N LEU A 41 -3.23 -3.40 8.59
CA LEU A 41 -3.02 -4.55 9.49
C LEU A 41 -3.12 -4.15 10.97
N TRP A 42 -2.64 -2.96 11.33
CA TRP A 42 -2.77 -2.44 12.69
C TRP A 42 -4.25 -2.16 13.04
N CYS A 43 -5.01 -1.54 12.14
CA CYS A 43 -6.45 -1.32 12.30
C CYS A 43 -7.22 -2.64 12.43
N GLU A 44 -7.00 -3.58 11.50
CA GLU A 44 -7.68 -4.88 11.49
C GLU A 44 -7.40 -5.67 12.78
N ARG A 45 -6.16 -5.66 13.25
CA ARG A 45 -5.79 -6.27 14.54
C ARG A 45 -6.58 -5.65 15.70
N ASN A 46 -6.70 -4.33 15.71
CA ASN A 46 -7.47 -3.64 16.76
C ASN A 46 -8.96 -4.00 16.67
N ASP A 47 -9.54 -4.06 15.47
CA ASP A 47 -10.95 -4.44 15.29
C ASP A 47 -11.23 -5.87 15.72
N ILE A 48 -10.31 -6.81 15.48
CA ILE A 48 -10.44 -8.18 16.00
C ILE A 48 -10.46 -8.18 17.54
N ILE A 49 -9.55 -7.43 18.18
CA ILE A 49 -9.40 -7.42 19.64
C ILE A 49 -10.55 -6.69 20.33
N PHE A 50 -10.94 -5.52 19.83
CA PHE A 50 -11.87 -4.62 20.51
C PHE A 50 -13.30 -4.75 20.01
N ASN A 51 -13.51 -5.14 18.76
CA ASN A 51 -14.82 -5.22 18.11
C ASN A 51 -15.23 -6.65 17.76
N ASN A 52 -14.40 -7.66 18.08
CA ASN A 52 -14.65 -9.09 17.82
C ASN A 52 -14.99 -9.39 16.35
N VAL A 53 -14.37 -8.64 15.43
CA VAL A 53 -14.53 -8.82 13.98
C VAL A 53 -13.72 -10.02 13.51
N THR A 54 -14.21 -10.74 12.50
CA THR A 54 -13.48 -11.85 11.86
C THR A 54 -12.50 -11.31 10.83
N PHE A 55 -11.24 -11.77 10.91
CA PHE A 55 -10.22 -11.44 9.91
C PHE A 55 -10.61 -11.90 8.51
N SER A 56 -10.57 -10.99 7.55
CA SER A 56 -10.77 -11.29 6.13
C SER A 56 -9.65 -10.70 5.29
N ILE A 57 -8.85 -11.57 4.65
CA ILE A 57 -7.75 -11.11 3.80
C ILE A 57 -8.23 -10.30 2.61
N ASP A 58 -9.39 -10.64 2.04
CA ASP A 58 -9.99 -9.89 0.94
C ASP A 58 -10.40 -8.47 1.39
N ASN A 59 -10.95 -8.36 2.60
CA ASN A 59 -11.29 -7.05 3.18
C ASN A 59 -10.03 -6.22 3.45
N VAL A 60 -8.96 -6.84 3.96
CA VAL A 60 -7.66 -6.19 4.17
C VAL A 60 -7.08 -5.68 2.86
N ILE A 61 -7.01 -6.51 1.81
CA ILE A 61 -6.48 -6.12 0.49
C ILE A 61 -7.29 -4.94 -0.08
N ARG A 62 -8.62 -5.02 -0.02
CA ARG A 62 -9.51 -3.95 -0.48
C ARG A 62 -9.25 -2.65 0.29
N THR A 63 -9.12 -2.75 1.61
CA THR A 63 -8.91 -1.59 2.48
C THR A 63 -7.54 -0.96 2.27
N VAL A 64 -6.49 -1.76 2.02
CA VAL A 64 -5.16 -1.26 1.62
C VAL A 64 -5.26 -0.46 0.33
N LYS A 65 -5.91 -0.98 -0.70
CA LYS A 65 -6.08 -0.28 -1.98
C LYS A 65 -6.83 1.05 -1.82
N CYS A 66 -7.93 1.06 -1.06
CA CYS A 66 -8.67 2.29 -0.74
C CYS A 66 -7.81 3.29 0.06
N THR A 67 -7.02 2.80 1.00
CA THR A 67 -6.11 3.62 1.83
C THR A 67 -5.04 4.27 0.98
N ILE A 68 -4.41 3.52 0.07
CA ILE A 68 -3.44 4.05 -0.90
C ILE A 68 -4.08 5.15 -1.73
N TRP A 69 -5.26 4.89 -2.29
CA TRP A 69 -5.98 5.90 -3.09
C TRP A 69 -6.22 7.17 -2.28
N GLY A 70 -6.79 7.06 -1.07
CA GLY A 70 -7.06 8.21 -0.22
C GLY A 70 -5.80 8.96 0.21
N TRP A 71 -4.69 8.26 0.47
CA TRP A 71 -3.45 8.92 0.89
C TRP A 71 -2.72 9.62 -0.25
N ILE A 72 -2.84 9.13 -1.49
CA ILE A 72 -2.32 9.86 -2.66
C ILE A 72 -3.01 11.23 -2.79
N ASP A 73 -4.28 11.37 -2.37
CA ASP A 73 -4.98 12.67 -2.34
C ASP A 73 -4.34 13.65 -1.36
N ILE A 74 -3.83 13.15 -0.24
CA ILE A 74 -3.29 13.96 0.87
C ILE A 74 -1.85 14.42 0.56
N VAL A 75 -1.07 13.66 -0.20
CA VAL A 75 0.37 13.95 -0.47
C VAL A 75 0.57 15.08 -1.51
N GLY A 76 -0.50 15.76 -1.95
CA GLY A 76 -0.40 17.07 -2.62
C GLY A 76 0.01 17.05 -4.09
N LYS A 77 -0.03 15.89 -4.76
CA LYS A 77 0.17 15.75 -6.22
C LYS A 77 -1.02 15.08 -6.94
N ALA A 78 -2.13 14.95 -6.23
CA ALA A 78 -3.23 14.07 -6.59
C ALA A 78 -3.92 14.43 -7.91
N VAL A 79 -4.11 15.72 -8.18
CA VAL A 79 -4.87 16.19 -9.34
C VAL A 79 -4.18 15.81 -10.66
N ASP A 80 -2.86 15.95 -10.74
CA ASP A 80 -2.10 15.54 -11.93
C ASP A 80 -1.85 14.03 -11.97
N VAL A 81 -1.70 13.40 -10.80
CA VAL A 81 -1.40 11.96 -10.69
C VAL A 81 -2.61 11.08 -10.98
N LYS A 82 -3.83 11.56 -10.70
CA LYS A 82 -5.10 10.83 -10.87
C LYS A 82 -5.95 11.34 -12.04
N LYS A 83 -5.46 12.30 -12.82
CA LYS A 83 -6.24 13.04 -13.83
C LYS A 83 -7.06 12.13 -14.76
N ASP A 84 -6.52 10.96 -15.09
CA ASP A 84 -7.12 9.98 -15.99
C ASP A 84 -7.44 8.64 -15.30
N HIS A 85 -7.43 8.60 -13.97
CA HIS A 85 -7.59 7.37 -13.19
C HIS A 85 -8.71 7.46 -12.16
N THR A 86 -9.36 6.33 -11.91
CA THR A 86 -10.36 6.16 -10.86
C THR A 86 -9.87 5.19 -9.78
N CYS A 87 -10.51 5.22 -8.60
CA CYS A 87 -10.23 4.24 -7.54
C CYS A 87 -10.43 2.79 -8.03
N ASN A 88 -11.37 2.59 -8.98
CA ASN A 88 -11.62 1.27 -9.57
C ASN A 88 -10.43 0.75 -10.36
N ASP A 89 -9.58 1.60 -10.91
CA ASP A 89 -8.38 1.16 -11.63
C ASP A 89 -7.39 0.49 -10.66
N LEU A 90 -7.28 1.01 -9.43
CA LEU A 90 -6.49 0.38 -8.36
C LEU A 90 -7.19 -0.87 -7.78
N LEU A 91 -8.52 -0.87 -7.71
CA LEU A 91 -9.28 -2.01 -7.16
C LEU A 91 -9.30 -3.21 -8.09
N LEU A 92 -9.60 -3.00 -9.36
CA LEU A 92 -9.88 -4.03 -10.37
C LEU A 92 -8.70 -4.33 -11.29
N SER A 93 -7.82 -3.36 -11.52
CA SER A 93 -6.70 -3.49 -12.46
C SER A 93 -5.33 -3.38 -11.79
N TRP A 94 -5.24 -3.66 -10.49
CA TRP A 94 -3.95 -3.73 -9.78
C TRP A 94 -2.92 -4.61 -10.52
N GLU A 95 -3.38 -5.69 -11.16
CA GLU A 95 -2.53 -6.55 -11.98
C GLU A 95 -1.96 -5.84 -13.22
N SER A 96 -2.69 -4.92 -13.88
CA SER A 96 -2.13 -4.18 -15.02
C SER A 96 -1.06 -3.19 -14.56
N ILE A 97 -1.19 -2.66 -13.34
CA ILE A 97 -0.16 -1.81 -12.72
C ILE A 97 1.08 -2.63 -12.34
N VAL A 98 0.92 -3.90 -11.97
CA VAL A 98 2.03 -4.77 -11.53
C VAL A 98 2.67 -5.55 -12.69
N ARG A 99 1.95 -5.85 -13.77
CA ARG A 99 2.44 -6.61 -14.94
C ARG A 99 3.55 -5.92 -15.71
N ASP A 100 3.70 -4.60 -15.64
CA ASP A 100 4.82 -3.89 -16.25
C ASP A 100 6.17 -4.14 -15.56
N PHE A 101 6.22 -4.98 -14.52
CA PHE A 101 7.37 -5.16 -13.64
C PHE A 101 7.90 -6.60 -13.52
N TRP A 102 7.36 -7.56 -14.29
CA TRP A 102 7.88 -8.93 -14.45
C TRP A 102 8.01 -9.28 -15.93
#